data_AF-A0A2V6K5I5-F1
#
_entry.id   AF-A0A2V6K5I5-F1
#
_cell.length_a   1.000
_cell.length_b   1.000
_cell.length_c   1.000
_cell.angle_alpha   90.00
_cell.angle_beta   90.00
_cell.angle_gamma   90.00
#
_symmetry.space_group_name_H-M   'P 1'
#
loop_
_entity.id
_entity.type
_entity.pdbx_description
1 polymer ?
#
loop_
_entity_poly.entity_id
_entity_poly.type
_entity_poly.pdbx_seq_one_letter_code
_entity_poly.pdbx_strand_id
1 'polypeptide(L)' 'MKVEVEKQPGFVSKLQIELPPEEVSKEWDAIANNFARFAKIPGYRPGKAPRAVIDKRFRKEIQDELTKKLVS' A
#
# COMPACT_ATOMS: atom_id res chain seq x y z
N MET A 1 -14.57 -6.61 3.24
CA MET A 1 -13.55 -7.12 4.18
C MET A 1 -14.10 -8.35 4.89
N LYS A 2 -13.44 -9.50 4.81
CA LYS A 2 -13.83 -10.73 5.53
C LYS A 2 -12.67 -11.14 6.43
N VAL A 3 -12.94 -11.35 7.72
CA VAL A 3 -11.92 -11.70 8.73
C VAL A 3 -12.28 -13.05 9.34
N GLU A 4 -11.42 -14.04 9.16
CA GLU A 4 -11.53 -15.36 9.77
C GLU A 4 -10.47 -15.50 10.86
N VAL A 5 -10.87 -15.97 12.04
CA VAL A 5 -10.00 -16.13 13.21
C VAL A 5 -10.02 -17.58 13.65
N GLU A 6 -8.91 -18.29 13.41
CA GLU A 6 -8.70 -19.65 13.89
C GLU A 6 -7.90 -19.62 15.20
N LYS A 7 -8.48 -20.10 16.29
CA LYS A 7 -7.80 -20.22 17.59
C LYS A 7 -7.13 -21.59 17.68
N GLN A 8 -5.80 -21.61 17.81
CA GLN A 8 -5.02 -22.84 18.00
C GLN A 8 -4.78 -23.11 19.49
N PRO A 9 -4.58 -24.38 19.90
CA PRO A 9 -4.22 -24.71 21.27
C PRO A 9 -2.86 -24.09 21.63
N GLY A 10 -2.83 -23.35 22.75
CA GLY A 10 -1.66 -22.62 23.21
C GLY A 10 -1.61 -21.19 22.71
N PHE A 11 -2.54 -20.32 23.15
CA PHE A 11 -2.55 -18.85 23.01
C PHE A 11 -2.25 -18.23 21.63
N VAL A 12 -2.11 -19.02 20.57
CA VAL A 12 -1.81 -18.58 19.21
C VAL A 12 -3.12 -18.51 18.44
N SER A 13 -3.41 -17.36 17.85
CA SER A 13 -4.55 -17.17 16.96
C SER A 13 -4.04 -16.83 15.56
N LYS A 14 -4.55 -17.54 14.55
CA LYS A 14 -4.26 -17.27 13.15
C LYS A 14 -5.38 -16.40 12.60
N LEU A 15 -5.04 -15.21 12.14
CA LEU A 15 -5.97 -14.26 11.53
C LEU A 15 -5.82 -14.32 10.01
N GLN A 16 -6.91 -14.53 9.29
CA GLN A 16 -6.95 -14.48 7.83
C GLN A 16 -7.86 -13.31 7.43
N ILE A 17 -7.29 -12.30 6.79
CA ILE A 17 -7.99 -11.07 6.37
C ILE A 17 -8.08 -11.09 4.85
N GLU A 18 -9.30 -11.11 4.31
CA GLU A 18 -9.57 -10.86 2.89
C GLU A 18 -10.00 -9.41 2.70
N LEU A 19 -9.17 -8.66 1.97
CA LEU A 19 -9.40 -7.28 1.60
C LEU A 19 -9.95 -7.21 0.16
N PRO A 20 -11.01 -6.42 -0.11
CA PRO A 20 -11.52 -6.26 -1.46
C PRO A 20 -10.51 -5.49 -2.33
N PRO A 21 -10.35 -5.88 -3.61
CA PRO A 21 -9.35 -5.28 -4.51
C PRO A 21 -9.62 -3.80 -4.80
N GLU A 22 -10.88 -3.36 -4.71
CA GLU A 22 -11.27 -1.97 -4.94
C GLU A 22 -10.71 -1.02 -3.89
N GLU A 23 -10.79 -1.38 -2.61
CA GLU A 23 -10.21 -0.59 -1.52
C GLU A 23 -8.70 -0.53 -1.64
N VAL A 24 -8.06 -1.67 -1.92
CA VAL A 24 -6.61 -1.75 -2.14
C VAL A 24 -6.16 -0.82 -3.28
N SER A 25 -6.90 -0.78 -4.39
CA SER A 25 -6.57 0.08 -5.53
C SER A 25 -6.72 1.58 -5.22
N LYS A 26 -7.76 1.96 -4.48
CA LYS A 26 -7.98 3.35 -4.05
C LYS A 26 -6.88 3.82 -3.10
N GLU A 27 -6.54 2.99 -2.13
CA GLU A 27 -5.46 3.28 -1.19
C GLU A 27 -4.11 3.39 -1.91
N TRP A 28 -3.84 2.48 -2.87
CA TRP A 28 -2.66 2.54 -3.71
C TRP A 28 -2.55 3.86 -4.46
N ASP A 29 -3.62 4.27 -5.15
CA ASP A 29 -3.66 5.52 -5.89
C ASP A 29 -3.46 6.75 -4.98
N ALA A 30 -4.06 6.74 -3.78
CA ALA A 30 -3.90 7.82 -2.81
C ALA A 30 -2.44 7.94 -2.34
N ILE A 31 -1.80 6.82 -2.01
CA ILE A 31 -0.40 6.76 -1.58
C ILE A 31 0.51 7.19 -2.74
N ALA A 32 0.31 6.66 -3.95
CA ALA A 32 1.09 7.03 -5.13
C ALA A 32 0.98 8.53 -5.47
N ASN A 33 -0.20 9.14 -5.33
CA ASN A 33 -0.38 10.57 -5.53
C ASN A 33 0.33 11.41 -4.44
N ASN A 34 0.37 10.92 -3.20
CA ASN A 34 1.14 11.58 -2.14
C ASN A 34 2.64 11.51 -2.43
N PHE A 35 3.16 10.35 -2.79
CA PHE A 35 4.55 10.22 -3.25
C PHE A 35 4.84 11.12 -4.44
N ALA A 36 3.93 11.21 -5.42
CA ALA A 36 4.09 12.08 -6.58
C ALA A 36 4.38 13.53 -6.18
N ARG A 37 3.69 14.06 -5.16
CA ARG A 37 3.83 15.44 -4.67
C ARG A 37 5.19 15.71 -4.03
N PHE A 38 5.75 14.74 -3.31
CA PHE A 38 7.00 14.92 -2.55
C PHE A 38 8.24 14.33 -3.22
N ALA A 39 8.06 13.43 -4.20
CA ALA A 39 9.16 12.72 -4.84
C ALA A 39 10.03 13.66 -5.69
N LYS A 40 11.32 13.68 -5.36
CA LYS A 40 12.37 14.29 -6.18
C LYS A 40 12.92 13.22 -7.12
N ILE A 41 12.35 13.11 -8.32
CA ILE A 41 12.81 12.17 -9.34
C ILE A 41 13.76 12.91 -10.30
N PRO A 42 15.01 12.45 -10.47
CA PRO A 42 15.94 13.04 -11.43
C PRO A 42 15.32 13.11 -12.83
N GLY A 43 15.44 14.27 -13.49
CA GLY A 43 14.85 14.52 -14.81
C GLY A 43 13.41 15.06 -14.80
N TYR A 44 12.73 15.06 -13.65
CA TYR A 44 11.40 15.67 -13.51
C TYR A 44 11.41 16.80 -12.49
N ARG A 45 10.61 17.84 -12.77
CA ARG A 45 10.31 18.84 -11.76
C ARG A 45 9.60 18.14 -10.58
N PRO A 46 9.97 18.44 -9.32
CA PRO A 46 9.29 17.88 -8.15
C PRO A 46 7.77 18.04 -8.27
N GLY A 47 7.02 16.98 -7.97
CA GLY A 47 5.55 17.01 -8.12
C GLY A 47 5.01 16.72 -9.52
N LYS A 48 5.85 16.63 -10.55
CA LYS A 48 5.44 16.53 -11.97
C LYS A 48 5.98 15.28 -12.68
N ALA A 49 6.40 14.27 -11.92
CA ALA A 49 6.79 13.00 -12.50
C ALA A 49 5.53 12.19 -12.94
N PRO A 50 5.58 11.47 -14.07
CA PRO A 50 4.51 10.57 -14.49
C PRO A 50 4.30 9.41 -13.51
N ARG A 51 3.05 8.95 -13.36
CA ARG A 51 2.68 7.83 -12.49
C ARG A 51 3.50 6.57 -12.77
N ALA A 52 3.68 6.21 -14.05
CA ALA A 52 4.45 5.03 -14.43
C ALA A 52 5.91 5.04 -13.91
N VAL A 53 6.51 6.21 -13.70
CA VAL A 53 7.87 6.33 -13.15
C VAL A 53 7.84 6.21 -11.63
N ILE A 54 6.82 6.80 -10.99
CA ILE A 54 6.61 6.73 -9.54
C ILE A 54 6.30 5.29 -9.13
N ASP A 55 5.36 4.63 -9.81
CA ASP A 55 5.00 3.24 -9.54
C ASP A 55 6.18 2.29 -9.69
N LYS A 56 7.06 2.51 -10.67
CA LYS A 56 8.26 1.69 -10.85
C LYS A 56 9.29 1.91 -9.75
N ARG A 57 9.49 3.16 -9.34
CA ARG A 57 10.57 3.52 -8.41
C ARG A 57 10.18 3.36 -6.94
N PHE A 58 8.96 3.75 -6.61
CA PHE A 58 8.41 3.75 -5.25
C PHE A 58 7.51 2.54 -4.99
N ARG A 59 7.49 1.52 -5.88
CA ARG A 59 6.62 0.33 -5.74
C ARG A 59 6.69 -0.30 -4.36
N LYS A 60 7.92 -0.47 -3.86
CA LYS A 60 8.21 -1.15 -2.61
C LYS A 60 7.74 -0.31 -1.42
N GLU A 61 8.01 0.99 -1.44
CA GLU A 61 7.59 1.91 -0.38
C GLU A 61 6.06 2.06 -0.35
N ILE A 62 5.41 2.12 -1.51
CA ILE A 62 3.95 2.14 -1.62
C ILE A 62 3.36 0.83 -1.07
N GLN A 63 3.96 -0.33 -1.37
CA GLN A 63 3.54 -1.61 -0.80
C GLN A 63 3.70 -1.65 0.72
N ASP A 64 4.83 -1.23 1.24
CA ASP A 64 5.10 -1.23 2.68
C ASP A 64 4.13 -0.30 3.42
N GLU A 65 3.87 0.89 2.88
CA GLU A 65 2.92 1.85 3.45
C GLU A 65 1.47 1.34 3.37
N LEU A 66 1.10 0.68 2.27
CA LEU A 66 -0.20 0.03 2.11
C LEU A 66 -0.39 -1.10 3.13
N THR A 67 0.59 -1.99 3.29
CA THR A 67 0.52 -3.08 4.29
C THR A 67 0.41 -2.50 5.70
N LYS A 68 1.20 -1.47 6.02
CA LYS A 68 1.12 -0.80 7.32
C LYS A 68 -0.24 -0.17 7.57
N LYS A 69 -0.87 0.41 6.55
CA LYS A 69 -2.18 1.07 6.67
C LYS A 69 -3.35 0.08 6.77
N LEU A 70 -3.24 -1.10 6.13
CA LEU A 70 -4.31 -2.10 6.10
C LEU A 70 -4.25 -3.13 7.23
N VAL A 71 -3.07 -3.36 7.81
CA VAL A 71 -2.85 -4.39 8.86
C VAL A 71 -2.74 -3.78 10.26
N SER A 72 -2.75 -2.45 10.38
CA SER A 72 -2.74 -1.74 11.69
C SER A 72 -4.13 -1.56 12.29
#